data_AF-A0A0C3N7G6-F1
#
_entry.id   AF-A0A0C3N7G6-F1
#
_cell.length_a   1.000
_cell.length_b   1.000
_cell.length_c   1.000
_cell.angle_alpha   90.00
_cell.angle_beta   90.00
_cell.angle_gamma   90.00
#
_symmetry.space_group_name_H-M   'P 1'
#
loop_
_entity.id
_entity.type
_entity.pdbx_description
1 polymer ?
#
loop_
_entity_poly.entity_id
_entity_poly.type
_entity_poly.pdbx_seq_one_letter_code
_entity_poly.pdbx_strand_id
1 'polypeptide(L)'
;MAAPPARSVLTMPLLGMKSAPELFQGDHTHVCSFLDHYECLCAYHNVTSDQEMVESILQYCNARVREIIEGMAHYYTPDWANLKADLLKYFDADLSDERFFERHLKSFALESRMQPIMTLQDFRAYNCGFICIGGWLKNKGRILVDEYNRYFWAGLSPVFCGLVETRLRTKDPNLDISSYDDVCQSAEEVLHHNHFDADDLDFLGPCAAPAPQAQPNASHCSDGRDDSVRPLLPSHEARRNLENLEKEGPTAHKQDEVETLIKSLSHMSLNDPDYSLLYYRAIKMDPD
;
A
#
# COMPACT_ATOMS: atom_id res chain seq x y z
N MET A 1 25.54 21.55 -31.30
CA MET A 1 24.52 21.46 -30.25
C MET A 1 23.17 21.59 -30.93
N ALA A 2 22.32 20.56 -30.90
CA ALA A 2 20.95 20.68 -31.35
C ALA A 2 20.20 21.58 -30.36
N ALA A 3 19.39 22.53 -30.86
CA ALA A 3 18.50 23.30 -30.00
C ALA A 3 17.58 22.33 -29.26
N PRO A 4 17.32 22.52 -27.95
CA PRO A 4 16.34 21.70 -27.24
C PRO A 4 14.99 21.79 -27.99
N PRO A 5 14.26 20.67 -28.12
CA PRO A 5 12.98 20.68 -28.79
C PRO A 5 12.08 21.73 -28.13
N ALA A 6 11.44 22.57 -28.94
CA ALA A 6 10.49 23.56 -28.47
C ALA A 6 9.36 22.82 -27.73
N ARG A 7 9.28 23.03 -26.41
CA ARG A 7 8.25 22.41 -25.59
C ARG A 7 6.93 23.13 -25.82
N SER A 8 5.90 22.33 -26.04
CA SER A 8 4.52 22.73 -26.32
C SER A 8 3.60 21.55 -26.02
N VAL A 9 2.28 21.74 -26.18
CA VAL A 9 1.26 20.68 -26.03
C VAL A 9 1.62 19.41 -26.81
N LEU A 10 2.19 19.54 -28.00
CA LEU A 10 2.55 18.40 -28.87
C LEU A 10 3.67 17.52 -28.30
N THR A 11 4.43 18.04 -27.34
CA THR A 11 5.51 17.31 -26.66
C THR A 11 5.04 16.65 -25.36
N MET A 12 3.78 16.83 -24.98
CA MET A 12 3.22 16.16 -23.81
C MET A 12 3.20 14.64 -24.04
N PRO A 13 3.50 13.85 -22.99
CA PRO A 13 3.62 12.41 -23.11
C PRO A 13 2.27 11.77 -23.42
N LEU A 14 2.26 10.83 -24.36
CA LEU A 14 1.07 10.04 -24.68
C LEU A 14 0.75 9.09 -23.52
N LEU A 15 -0.53 8.81 -23.32
CA LEU A 15 -0.99 7.84 -22.33
C LEU A 15 -0.25 6.49 -22.49
N GLY A 16 0.26 5.95 -21.38
CA GLY A 16 1.03 4.70 -21.35
C GLY A 16 2.54 4.88 -21.52
N MET A 17 3.03 6.10 -21.81
CA MET A 17 4.45 6.42 -21.68
C MET A 17 4.84 6.51 -20.20
N LYS A 18 6.08 6.15 -19.85
CA LYS A 18 6.57 6.20 -18.47
C LYS A 18 6.48 7.58 -17.81
N SER A 19 6.47 8.64 -18.61
CA SER A 19 6.37 10.03 -18.15
C SER A 19 4.95 10.60 -18.20
N ALA A 20 3.96 9.82 -18.66
CA ALA A 20 2.58 10.26 -18.69
C ALA A 20 1.91 10.04 -17.33
N PRO A 21 0.97 10.91 -16.93
CA PRO A 21 0.05 10.64 -15.85
C PRO A 21 -0.70 9.32 -16.07
N GLU A 22 -1.04 8.66 -14.96
CA GLU A 22 -1.98 7.53 -15.01
C GLU A 22 -3.35 7.98 -15.50
N LEU A 23 -4.09 7.06 -16.12
CA LEU A 23 -5.41 7.34 -16.65
C LEU A 23 -6.39 7.66 -15.51
N PHE A 24 -6.87 8.91 -15.45
CA PHE A 24 -7.83 9.34 -14.44
C PHE A 24 -9.21 8.77 -14.72
N GLN A 25 -9.76 8.07 -13.73
CA GLN A 25 -11.03 7.35 -13.84
C GLN A 25 -12.22 8.09 -13.20
N GLY A 26 -11.99 9.26 -12.60
CA GLY A 26 -13.00 9.99 -11.83
C GLY A 26 -13.07 9.57 -10.36
N ASP A 27 -12.00 8.97 -9.83
CA ASP A 27 -11.92 8.57 -8.44
C ASP A 27 -11.67 9.78 -7.54
N HIS A 28 -12.54 9.96 -6.55
CA HIS A 28 -12.44 11.05 -5.59
C HIS A 28 -11.10 11.04 -4.86
N THR A 29 -10.50 9.89 -4.53
CA THR A 29 -9.23 9.86 -3.77
C THR A 29 -8.03 10.39 -4.56
N HIS A 30 -8.13 10.42 -5.89
CA HIS A 30 -7.00 10.70 -6.78
C HIS A 30 -7.14 12.02 -7.55
N VAL A 31 -8.31 12.66 -7.53
CA VAL A 31 -8.58 13.87 -8.33
C VAL A 31 -7.60 15.00 -8.03
N CYS A 32 -7.28 15.26 -6.76
CA CYS A 32 -6.33 16.30 -6.37
C CYS A 32 -4.92 16.02 -6.92
N SER A 33 -4.39 14.82 -6.62
CA SER A 33 -3.06 14.42 -7.08
C SER A 33 -2.94 14.37 -8.60
N PHE A 34 -4.01 13.98 -9.29
CA PHE A 34 -4.07 13.97 -10.74
C PHE A 34 -3.97 15.39 -11.31
N LEU A 35 -4.77 16.33 -10.80
CA LEU A 35 -4.76 17.72 -11.25
C LEU A 35 -3.41 18.40 -10.97
N ASP A 36 -2.83 18.19 -9.80
CA ASP A 36 -1.52 18.75 -9.45
C ASP A 36 -0.41 18.20 -10.36
N HIS A 37 -0.43 16.89 -10.64
CA HIS A 37 0.52 16.27 -11.58
C HIS A 37 0.33 16.82 -12.99
N TYR A 38 -0.91 16.96 -13.44
CA TYR A 38 -1.22 17.54 -14.74
C TYR A 38 -0.72 18.98 -14.87
N GLU A 39 -0.94 19.83 -13.86
CA GLU A 39 -0.40 21.21 -13.85
C GLU A 39 1.12 21.25 -13.89
N CYS A 40 1.79 20.37 -13.14
CA CYS A 40 3.26 20.25 -13.20
C CYS A 40 3.73 19.85 -14.61
N LEU A 41 2.98 18.96 -15.27
CA LEU A 41 3.28 18.52 -16.63
C LEU A 41 3.09 19.66 -17.63
N CYS A 42 1.99 20.42 -17.53
CA CYS A 42 1.76 21.63 -18.33
C CYS A 42 2.90 22.63 -18.15
N ALA A 43 3.29 22.92 -16.91
CA ALA A 43 4.40 23.81 -16.61
C ALA A 43 5.73 23.32 -17.21
N TYR A 44 6.01 22.02 -17.13
CA TYR A 44 7.23 21.43 -17.70
C TYR A 44 7.27 21.53 -19.23
N HIS A 45 6.11 21.39 -19.88
CA HIS A 45 5.95 21.46 -21.34
C HIS A 45 5.61 22.86 -21.87
N ASN A 46 5.67 23.90 -21.03
CA ASN A 46 5.32 25.29 -21.36
C ASN A 46 3.88 25.46 -21.90
N VAL A 47 2.96 24.59 -21.49
CA VAL A 47 1.53 24.74 -21.75
C VAL A 47 1.00 25.75 -20.74
N THR A 48 0.71 26.96 -21.23
CA THR A 48 0.36 28.12 -20.39
C THR A 48 -0.97 28.77 -20.77
N SER A 49 -1.54 28.39 -21.92
CA SER A 49 -2.84 28.87 -22.37
C SER A 49 -3.95 27.99 -21.80
N ASP A 50 -4.99 28.61 -21.24
CA ASP A 50 -6.15 27.91 -20.71
C ASP A 50 -6.80 27.00 -21.77
N GLN A 51 -6.87 27.43 -23.03
CA GLN A 51 -7.36 26.61 -24.15
C GLN A 51 -6.57 25.30 -24.26
N GLU A 52 -5.24 25.40 -24.24
CA GLU A 52 -4.37 24.24 -24.40
C GLU A 52 -4.47 23.29 -23.21
N MET A 53 -4.63 23.82 -21.99
CA MET A 53 -4.80 23.01 -20.79
C MET A 53 -6.15 22.28 -20.81
N VAL A 54 -7.23 23.00 -21.09
CA VAL A 54 -8.60 22.47 -21.15
C VAL A 54 -8.75 21.37 -22.21
N GLU A 55 -8.07 21.49 -23.35
CA GLU A 55 -8.11 20.45 -24.40
C GLU A 55 -7.21 19.25 -24.07
N SER A 56 -5.99 19.50 -23.59
CA SER A 56 -5.00 18.42 -23.41
C SER A 56 -5.28 17.52 -22.21
N ILE A 57 -5.98 18.00 -21.18
CA ILE A 57 -6.35 17.17 -20.02
C ILE A 57 -7.17 15.93 -20.41
N LEU A 58 -7.99 16.02 -21.46
CA LEU A 58 -8.83 14.92 -21.95
C LEU A 58 -8.01 13.68 -22.34
N GLN A 59 -6.75 13.88 -22.76
CA GLN A 59 -5.83 12.79 -23.10
C GLN A 59 -5.57 11.84 -21.93
N TYR A 60 -5.62 12.37 -20.70
CA TYR A 60 -5.31 11.65 -19.47
C TYR A 60 -6.56 11.21 -18.71
N CYS A 61 -7.76 11.41 -19.29
CA CYS A 61 -9.03 11.00 -18.70
C CYS A 61 -9.62 9.78 -19.41
N ASN A 62 -10.37 8.94 -18.68
CA ASN A 62 -11.18 7.88 -19.29
C ASN A 62 -12.38 8.45 -20.07
N ALA A 63 -13.06 7.61 -20.85
CA ALA A 63 -14.18 8.06 -21.69
C ALA A 63 -15.28 8.79 -20.91
N ARG A 64 -15.71 8.24 -19.77
CA ARG A 64 -16.75 8.83 -18.92
C ARG A 64 -16.35 10.22 -18.41
N VAL A 65 -15.12 10.37 -17.93
CA VAL A 65 -14.63 11.65 -17.41
C VAL A 65 -14.51 12.68 -18.54
N ARG A 66 -14.08 12.26 -19.75
CA ARG A 66 -14.06 13.16 -20.91
C ARG A 66 -15.44 13.69 -21.26
N GLU A 67 -16.44 12.81 -21.35
CA GLU A 67 -17.83 13.21 -21.62
C GLU A 67 -18.36 14.20 -20.57
N ILE A 68 -17.98 14.02 -19.30
CA ILE A 68 -18.33 14.95 -18.23
C ILE A 68 -17.65 16.31 -18.45
N ILE A 69 -16.33 16.33 -18.72
CA ILE A 69 -15.56 17.55 -18.95
C ILE A 69 -16.08 18.31 -20.17
N GLU A 70 -16.31 17.61 -21.28
CA GLU A 70 -16.86 18.18 -22.51
C GLU A 70 -18.25 18.78 -22.29
N GLY A 71 -19.00 18.30 -21.29
CA GLY A 71 -20.29 18.86 -20.89
C GLY A 71 -20.21 20.11 -19.99
N MET A 72 -19.02 20.52 -19.52
CA MET A 72 -18.86 21.67 -18.62
C MET A 72 -18.78 23.00 -19.38
N ALA A 73 -19.30 24.07 -18.79
CA ALA A 73 -19.27 25.41 -19.39
C ALA A 73 -17.82 25.90 -19.63
N HIS A 74 -16.95 25.69 -18.64
CA HIS A 74 -15.54 26.10 -18.66
C HIS A 74 -14.66 25.31 -19.63
N TYR A 75 -15.21 24.27 -20.28
CA TYR A 75 -14.58 23.62 -21.41
C TYR A 75 -14.78 24.42 -22.71
N TYR A 76 -16.00 24.92 -22.94
CA TYR A 76 -16.34 25.71 -24.13
C TYR A 76 -15.89 27.17 -24.04
N THR A 77 -15.86 27.73 -22.84
CA THR A 77 -15.22 29.02 -22.53
C THR A 77 -13.99 28.72 -21.67
N PRO A 78 -12.82 28.48 -22.29
CA PRO A 78 -11.67 27.94 -21.61
C PRO A 78 -11.26 28.83 -20.43
N ASP A 79 -11.37 28.24 -19.25
CA ASP A 79 -10.95 28.82 -17.99
C ASP A 79 -10.45 27.66 -17.13
N TRP A 80 -9.13 27.49 -17.09
CA TRP A 80 -8.54 26.35 -16.40
C TRP A 80 -8.83 26.40 -14.89
N ALA A 81 -8.79 27.58 -14.29
CA ALA A 81 -9.00 27.74 -12.85
C ALA A 81 -10.43 27.32 -12.44
N ASN A 82 -11.44 27.75 -13.20
CA ASN A 82 -12.82 27.36 -12.93
C ASN A 82 -13.12 25.91 -13.33
N LEU A 83 -12.52 25.41 -14.41
CA LEU A 83 -12.63 23.98 -14.76
C LEU A 83 -12.03 23.10 -13.66
N LYS A 84 -10.85 23.46 -13.11
CA LYS A 84 -10.23 22.78 -11.98
C LYS A 84 -11.15 22.76 -10.77
N ALA A 85 -11.78 23.89 -10.44
CA ALA A 85 -12.72 23.97 -9.33
C ALA A 85 -13.97 23.07 -9.55
N ASP A 86 -14.51 23.05 -10.77
CA ASP A 86 -15.61 22.16 -11.15
C ASP A 86 -15.20 20.69 -11.06
N LEU A 87 -14.01 20.32 -11.53
CA LEU A 87 -13.48 18.97 -11.43
C LEU A 87 -13.34 18.52 -9.97
N LEU A 88 -12.78 19.36 -9.11
CA LEU A 88 -12.68 19.08 -7.68
C LEU A 88 -14.06 18.89 -7.05
N LYS A 89 -15.05 19.70 -7.43
CA LYS A 89 -16.41 19.63 -6.91
C LYS A 89 -17.18 18.40 -7.39
N TYR A 90 -17.20 18.12 -8.69
CA TYR A 90 -18.02 17.06 -9.28
C TYR A 90 -17.44 15.65 -9.08
N PHE A 91 -16.14 15.55 -8.81
CA PHE A 91 -15.51 14.29 -8.41
C PHE A 91 -15.32 14.19 -6.89
N ASP A 92 -16.08 14.97 -6.12
CA ASP A 92 -16.13 14.92 -4.66
C ASP A 92 -14.74 14.90 -4.01
N ALA A 93 -13.84 15.80 -4.42
CA ALA A 93 -12.50 15.92 -3.85
C ALA A 93 -12.54 16.06 -2.31
N ASP A 94 -13.61 16.60 -1.76
CA ASP A 94 -13.82 16.71 -0.31
C ASP A 94 -14.01 15.33 0.37
N LEU A 95 -14.57 14.32 -0.32
CA LEU A 95 -14.63 12.94 0.18
C LEU A 95 -13.24 12.29 0.25
N SER A 96 -12.29 12.73 -0.59
CA SER A 96 -10.89 12.32 -0.48
C SER A 96 -10.22 12.86 0.78
N ASP A 97 -10.74 13.96 1.33
CA ASP A 97 -10.26 14.53 2.57
C ASP A 97 -10.69 13.73 3.80
N GLU A 98 -11.27 12.54 3.59
CA GLU A 98 -11.61 11.56 4.62
C GLU A 98 -10.74 10.29 4.55
N ARG A 99 -9.51 10.39 4.03
CA ARG A 99 -8.56 9.25 3.92
C ARG A 99 -8.46 8.41 5.20
N PHE A 100 -8.40 9.06 6.36
CA PHE A 100 -8.42 8.38 7.66
C PHE A 100 -9.50 8.95 8.58
N PHE A 101 -10.01 8.08 9.44
CA PHE A 101 -10.92 8.43 10.52
C PHE A 101 -10.28 8.09 11.86
N GLU A 102 -10.74 8.72 12.94
CA GLU A 102 -10.26 8.43 14.30
C GLU A 102 -10.38 6.93 14.66
N ARG A 103 -11.40 6.23 14.14
CA ARG A 103 -11.54 4.77 14.28
C ARG A 103 -10.34 3.99 13.72
N HIS A 104 -9.73 4.45 12.63
CA HIS A 104 -8.54 3.79 12.05
C HIS A 104 -7.34 3.94 12.99
N LEU A 105 -7.19 5.11 13.63
CA LEU A 105 -6.13 5.33 14.62
C LEU A 105 -6.34 4.47 15.87
N LYS A 106 -7.60 4.35 16.33
CA LYS A 106 -7.97 3.45 17.44
C LYS A 106 -7.65 1.99 17.13
N SER A 107 -8.05 1.49 15.96
CA SER A 107 -7.73 0.12 15.53
C SER A 107 -6.22 -0.10 15.44
N PHE A 108 -5.49 0.83 14.80
CA PHE A 108 -4.03 0.75 14.69
C PHE A 108 -3.36 0.67 16.07
N ALA A 109 -3.77 1.50 17.03
CA ALA A 109 -3.23 1.47 18.38
C ALA A 109 -3.51 0.12 19.08
N LEU A 110 -4.73 -0.40 18.97
CA LEU A 110 -5.10 -1.68 19.56
C LEU A 110 -4.31 -2.85 18.96
N GLU A 111 -4.15 -2.88 17.64
CA GLU A 111 -3.40 -3.92 16.93
C GLU A 111 -1.89 -3.85 17.23
N SER A 112 -1.32 -2.64 17.17
CA SER A 112 0.10 -2.40 17.43
C SER A 112 0.50 -2.73 18.87
N ARG A 113 -0.40 -2.51 19.83
CA ARG A 113 -0.17 -2.82 21.25
C ARG A 113 0.11 -4.31 21.48
N MET A 114 -0.39 -5.18 20.61
CA MET A 114 -0.18 -6.62 20.68
C MET A 114 1.15 -7.06 20.06
N GLN A 115 1.83 -6.18 19.32
CA GLN A 115 3.10 -6.49 18.66
C GLN A 115 4.27 -6.11 19.57
N PRO A 116 5.19 -7.05 19.87
CA PRO A 116 6.40 -6.71 20.60
C PRO A 116 7.30 -5.79 19.77
N ILE A 117 7.90 -4.79 20.41
CA ILE A 117 8.90 -3.90 19.80
C ILE A 117 10.23 -4.25 20.44
N MET A 118 11.05 -5.03 19.72
CA MET A 118 12.32 -5.54 20.23
C MET A 118 13.51 -4.84 19.60
N THR A 119 13.35 -4.34 18.38
CA THR A 119 14.42 -3.68 17.62
C THR A 119 14.05 -2.27 17.24
N LEU A 120 15.07 -1.47 16.91
CA LEU A 120 14.90 -0.15 16.34
C LEU A 120 14.11 -0.17 15.02
N GLN A 121 14.24 -1.25 14.25
CA GLN A 121 13.49 -1.43 13.01
C GLN A 121 11.98 -1.60 13.29
N ASP A 122 11.61 -2.40 14.29
CA ASP A 122 10.21 -2.58 14.70
C ASP A 122 9.61 -1.24 15.17
N PHE A 123 10.38 -0.48 15.97
CA PHE A 123 9.93 0.82 16.46
C PHE A 123 9.74 1.84 15.33
N ARG A 124 10.62 1.84 14.33
CA ARG A 124 10.49 2.70 13.14
C ARG A 124 9.30 2.29 12.28
N ALA A 125 9.06 0.99 12.11
CA ALA A 125 7.89 0.50 11.38
C ALA A 125 6.59 0.93 12.07
N TYR A 126 6.51 0.79 13.40
CA TYR A 126 5.42 1.30 14.22
C TYR A 126 5.22 2.81 14.03
N ASN A 127 6.30 3.60 14.12
CA ASN A 127 6.24 5.05 13.91
C ASN A 127 5.72 5.43 12.52
N CYS A 128 6.23 4.80 11.47
CA CYS A 128 5.76 5.06 10.10
C CYS A 128 4.25 4.79 9.95
N GLY A 129 3.77 3.67 10.50
CA GLY A 129 2.35 3.34 10.51
C GLY A 129 1.52 4.37 11.28
N PHE A 130 1.99 4.77 12.46
CA PHE A 130 1.32 5.77 13.29
C PHE A 130 1.27 7.15 12.63
N ILE A 131 2.38 7.62 12.08
CA ILE A 131 2.48 8.91 11.38
C ILE A 131 1.55 8.92 10.16
N CYS A 132 1.47 7.80 9.43
CA CYS A 132 0.60 7.68 8.25
C CYS A 132 -0.86 8.00 8.59
N ILE A 133 -1.37 7.47 9.70
CA ILE A 133 -2.77 7.63 10.12
C ILE A 133 -2.94 8.86 11.01
N GLY A 134 -2.24 8.88 12.15
CA GLY A 134 -2.37 9.91 13.18
C GLY A 134 -1.79 11.24 12.73
N GLY A 135 -0.67 11.24 12.00
CA GLY A 135 -0.04 12.47 11.51
C GLY A 135 -0.93 13.16 10.49
N TRP A 136 -1.55 12.39 9.60
CA TRP A 136 -2.56 12.89 8.67
C TRP A 136 -3.78 13.48 9.41
N LEU A 137 -4.33 12.77 10.40
CA LEU A 137 -5.46 13.25 11.20
C LEU A 137 -5.15 14.55 11.96
N LYS A 138 -3.95 14.63 12.57
CA LYS A 138 -3.48 15.82 13.31
C LYS A 138 -3.31 17.02 12.38
N ASN A 139 -2.68 16.83 11.23
CA ASN A 139 -2.42 17.92 10.27
C ASN A 139 -3.70 18.46 9.64
N LYS A 140 -4.74 17.63 9.54
CA LYS A 140 -6.09 18.03 9.13
C LYS A 140 -6.95 18.61 10.27
N GLY A 141 -6.40 18.71 11.49
CA GLY A 141 -7.12 19.23 12.65
C GLY A 141 -8.27 18.34 13.12
N ARG A 142 -8.30 17.06 12.71
CA ARG A 142 -9.34 16.11 13.14
C ARG A 142 -9.09 15.54 14.54
N ILE A 143 -7.85 15.62 15.02
CA ILE A 143 -7.46 15.27 16.39
C ILE A 143 -6.54 16.35 16.96
N LEU A 144 -6.58 16.54 18.27
CA LEU A 144 -5.69 17.44 18.98
C LEU A 144 -4.30 16.84 19.19
N VAL A 145 -3.32 17.67 19.53
CA VAL A 145 -1.95 17.22 19.85
C VAL A 145 -1.96 16.24 21.01
N ASP A 146 -2.75 16.51 22.05
CA ASP A 146 -2.87 15.63 23.22
C ASP A 146 -3.49 14.28 22.87
N GLU A 147 -4.42 14.24 21.91
CA GLU A 147 -5.03 13.00 21.43
C GLU A 147 -4.04 12.20 20.58
N TYR A 148 -3.28 12.87 19.72
CA TYR A 148 -2.20 12.26 18.95
C TYR A 148 -1.16 11.61 19.88
N ASN A 149 -0.69 12.35 20.90
CA ASN A 149 0.24 11.87 21.92
C ASN A 149 -0.32 10.66 22.69
N ARG A 150 -1.59 10.74 23.13
CA ARG A 150 -2.26 9.65 23.85
C ARG A 150 -2.41 8.38 23.01
N TYR A 151 -2.80 8.50 21.74
CA TYR A 151 -2.94 7.35 20.85
C TYR A 151 -1.61 6.71 20.52
N PHE A 152 -0.54 7.50 20.41
CA PHE A 152 0.81 6.98 20.23
C PHE A 152 1.20 6.13 21.44
N TRP A 153 1.14 6.69 22.63
CA TRP A 153 1.48 5.96 23.85
C TRP A 153 0.62 4.70 24.05
N ALA A 154 -0.69 4.78 23.77
CA ALA A 154 -1.60 3.65 23.89
C ALA A 154 -1.34 2.52 22.88
N GLY A 155 -0.68 2.81 21.76
CA GLY A 155 -0.36 1.84 20.72
C GLY A 155 0.94 1.08 20.94
N LEU A 156 1.77 1.50 21.89
CA LEU A 156 2.98 0.79 22.27
C LEU A 156 2.63 -0.46 23.11
N SER A 157 3.42 -1.53 22.96
CA SER A 157 3.22 -2.73 23.76
C SER A 157 3.52 -2.47 25.25
N PRO A 158 2.76 -3.05 26.20
CA PRO A 158 2.91 -2.74 27.62
C PRO A 158 4.33 -2.98 28.17
N VAL A 159 5.01 -4.01 27.66
CA VAL A 159 6.39 -4.33 28.04
C VAL A 159 7.33 -3.22 27.58
N PHE A 160 7.22 -2.81 26.32
CA PHE A 160 8.05 -1.74 25.77
C PHE A 160 7.75 -0.39 26.42
N CYS A 161 6.47 -0.07 26.68
CA CYS A 161 6.07 1.13 27.43
C CYS A 161 6.81 1.22 28.77
N GLY A 162 6.90 0.13 29.53
CA GLY A 162 7.58 0.12 30.83
C GLY A 162 9.07 0.47 30.72
N LEU A 163 9.75 0.00 29.67
CA LEU A 163 11.15 0.32 29.40
C LEU A 163 11.32 1.82 29.05
N VAL A 164 10.47 2.32 28.16
CA VAL A 164 10.50 3.73 27.74
C VAL A 164 10.14 4.66 28.91
N GLU A 165 9.14 4.31 29.72
CA GLU A 165 8.74 5.08 30.90
C GLU A 165 9.88 5.14 31.94
N THR A 166 10.55 4.01 32.19
CA THR A 166 11.71 3.96 33.09
C THR A 166 12.81 4.90 32.60
N ARG A 167 13.06 4.94 31.28
CA ARG A 167 14.04 5.84 30.68
C ARG A 167 13.64 7.31 30.81
N LEU A 168 12.38 7.63 30.52
CA LEU A 168 11.83 8.99 30.65
C LEU A 168 11.98 9.51 32.08
N ARG A 169 11.56 8.72 33.08
CA ARG A 169 11.65 9.09 34.50
C ARG A 169 13.08 9.25 35.00
N THR A 170 14.03 8.53 34.42
CA THR A 170 15.45 8.66 34.74
C THR A 170 16.01 10.01 34.25
N LYS A 171 15.51 10.52 33.12
CA LYS A 171 15.91 11.82 32.58
C LYS A 171 15.26 12.98 33.33
N ASP A 172 13.95 12.92 33.54
CA ASP A 172 13.20 13.94 34.25
C ASP A 172 11.99 13.32 34.99
N PRO A 173 11.97 13.35 36.33
CA PRO A 173 10.87 12.81 37.13
C PRO A 173 9.52 13.52 36.94
N ASN A 174 9.52 14.77 36.44
CA ASN A 174 8.32 15.61 36.30
C ASN A 174 7.83 15.74 34.86
N LEU A 175 8.48 15.08 33.90
CA LEU A 175 8.11 15.16 32.49
C LEU A 175 6.76 14.50 32.21
N ASP A 176 5.98 15.10 31.31
CA ASP A 176 4.77 14.47 30.78
C ASP A 176 5.17 13.26 29.92
N ILE A 177 4.84 12.07 30.42
CA ILE A 177 5.22 10.76 29.85
C ILE A 177 4.60 10.53 28.46
N SER A 178 3.62 11.35 28.07
CA SER A 178 2.86 11.15 26.83
C SER A 178 3.35 11.94 25.62
N SER A 179 4.33 12.85 25.78
CA SER A 179 4.87 13.66 24.68
C SER A 179 5.48 12.79 23.57
N TYR A 180 4.97 12.90 22.34
CA TYR A 180 5.41 12.08 21.20
C TYR A 180 6.94 12.16 20.97
N ASP A 181 7.51 13.36 20.98
CA ASP A 181 8.93 13.57 20.68
C ASP A 181 9.83 12.96 21.77
N ASP A 182 9.45 13.13 23.04
CA ASP A 182 10.20 12.61 24.19
C ASP A 182 10.14 11.07 24.25
N VAL A 183 8.97 10.50 23.95
CA VAL A 183 8.77 9.05 23.84
C VAL A 183 9.61 8.49 22.69
N CYS A 184 9.61 9.13 21.53
CA CYS A 184 10.44 8.72 20.39
C CYS A 184 11.93 8.71 20.74
N GLN A 185 12.44 9.80 21.29
CA GLN A 185 13.85 9.88 21.68
C GLN A 185 14.21 8.81 22.72
N SER A 186 13.36 8.61 23.73
CA SER A 186 13.63 7.64 24.80
C SER A 186 13.53 6.19 24.31
N ALA A 187 12.60 5.89 23.40
CA ALA A 187 12.48 4.59 22.76
C ALA A 187 13.71 4.25 21.91
N GLU A 188 14.22 5.19 21.12
CA GLU A 188 15.44 5.00 20.35
C GLU A 188 16.64 4.72 21.27
N GLU A 189 16.78 5.47 22.37
CA GLU A 189 17.86 5.22 23.34
C GLU A 189 17.78 3.85 23.99
N VAL A 190 16.59 3.41 24.41
CA VAL A 190 16.38 2.07 24.97
C VAL A 190 16.81 0.99 23.99
N LEU A 191 16.40 1.12 22.73
CA LEU A 191 16.69 0.13 21.68
C LEU A 191 18.15 0.19 21.20
N HIS A 192 18.80 1.36 21.29
CA HIS A 192 20.24 1.49 21.03
C HIS A 192 21.10 0.91 22.15
N HIS A 193 20.68 1.06 23.42
CA HIS A 193 21.39 0.48 24.56
C HIS A 193 21.29 -1.05 24.58
N ASN A 194 20.12 -1.60 24.27
CA ASN A 194 19.87 -3.05 24.27
C ASN A 194 20.59 -3.80 23.13
N HIS A 195 21.34 -3.12 22.26
CA HIS A 195 22.24 -3.79 21.31
C HIS A 195 23.54 -4.29 21.98
N PHE A 196 23.89 -3.79 23.17
CA PHE A 196 25.10 -4.25 23.87
C PHE A 196 24.85 -5.45 24.81
N ASP A 197 23.59 -5.75 25.14
CA ASP A 197 23.17 -6.82 26.07
C ASP A 197 22.25 -7.86 25.40
N ALA A 198 22.48 -8.16 24.12
CA ALA A 198 21.67 -9.14 23.36
C ALA A 198 21.74 -10.57 23.93
N ASP A 199 22.62 -10.84 24.91
CA ASP A 199 22.75 -12.13 25.59
C ASP A 199 21.72 -12.31 26.74
N ASP A 200 20.98 -11.28 27.18
CA ASP A 200 20.04 -11.38 28.32
C ASP A 200 18.57 -11.67 27.90
N LEU A 201 18.26 -11.68 26.60
CA LEU A 201 16.89 -11.93 26.10
C LEU A 201 16.53 -13.41 25.91
N ASP A 202 17.45 -14.34 26.18
CA ASP A 202 17.19 -15.79 26.19
C ASP A 202 16.19 -16.23 27.28
N PHE A 203 15.82 -15.34 28.21
CA PHE A 203 14.79 -15.60 29.24
C PHE A 203 13.34 -15.42 28.77
N LEU A 204 13.11 -14.82 27.60
CA LEU A 204 11.78 -14.70 27.02
C LEU A 204 11.61 -15.85 26.03
N GLY A 205 11.02 -16.96 26.51
CA GLY A 205 10.86 -18.21 25.76
C GLY A 205 10.31 -18.05 24.34
N PRO A 206 10.47 -19.08 23.48
CA PRO A 206 10.33 -18.96 22.04
C PRO A 206 8.96 -18.42 21.62
N CYS A 207 8.92 -17.14 21.23
CA CYS A 207 7.83 -16.59 20.44
C CYS A 207 7.94 -17.20 19.05
N ALA A 208 6.91 -17.94 18.64
CA ALA A 208 6.79 -18.48 17.30
C ALA A 208 7.09 -17.38 16.27
N ALA A 209 8.04 -17.67 15.37
CA ALA A 209 8.44 -16.74 14.32
C ALA A 209 7.21 -16.28 13.53
N PRO A 210 7.02 -14.97 13.31
CA PRO A 210 5.97 -14.52 12.42
C PRO A 210 6.31 -14.97 10.99
N ALA A 211 5.31 -15.51 10.30
CA ALA A 211 5.41 -15.82 8.89
C ALA A 211 5.73 -14.54 8.07
N PRO A 212 6.45 -14.65 6.94
CA PRO A 212 6.82 -13.50 6.13
C PRO A 212 5.58 -12.72 5.71
N GLN A 213 5.47 -11.46 6.14
CA GLN A 213 4.37 -10.59 5.71
C GLN A 213 4.59 -10.18 4.25
N ALA A 214 3.65 -10.59 3.41
CA ALA A 214 3.48 -10.04 2.06
C ALA A 214 3.15 -8.55 2.17
N GLN A 215 3.78 -7.76 1.31
CA GLN A 215 3.57 -6.32 1.20
C GLN A 215 2.07 -5.98 0.99
N PRO A 216 1.53 -4.91 1.60
CA PRO A 216 0.18 -4.50 1.31
C PRO A 216 0.14 -3.78 -0.05
N ASN A 217 -0.28 -4.52 -1.08
CA ASN A 217 -0.86 -3.92 -2.27
C ASN A 217 -2.18 -3.25 -1.85
N ALA A 218 -2.19 -1.93 -1.81
CA ALA A 218 -3.41 -1.17 -1.67
C ALA A 218 -4.14 -1.18 -3.03
N SER A 219 -5.24 -1.93 -3.12
CA SER A 219 -6.27 -1.69 -4.12
C SER A 219 -7.67 -1.93 -3.55
N HIS A 220 -8.54 -1.01 -3.92
CA HIS A 220 -10.00 -1.05 -3.92
C HIS A 220 -10.81 -0.65 -2.67
N CYS A 221 -11.41 0.53 -2.82
CA CYS A 221 -12.67 1.00 -2.26
C CYS A 221 -13.83 0.02 -2.54
N SER A 222 -14.78 -0.10 -1.60
CA SER A 222 -16.16 0.38 -1.79
C SER A 222 -17.05 0.17 -0.56
N ASP A 223 -17.73 1.26 -0.22
CA ASP A 223 -19.13 1.46 0.19
C ASP A 223 -19.77 0.62 1.31
N GLY A 224 -20.43 1.35 2.22
CA GLY A 224 -21.15 0.79 3.35
C GLY A 224 -22.65 0.79 3.13
N ARG A 225 -23.34 -0.21 3.68
CA ARG A 225 -24.48 -0.06 4.60
C ARG A 225 -25.02 -1.40 5.10
N ASP A 226 -25.42 -1.34 6.37
CA ASP A 226 -26.49 -2.07 7.05
C ASP A 226 -26.15 -3.29 7.92
N ASP A 227 -26.66 -3.18 9.15
CA ASP A 227 -26.51 -4.07 10.29
C ASP A 227 -27.27 -5.39 10.07
N SER A 228 -26.56 -6.52 10.13
CA SER A 228 -27.04 -7.73 10.80
C SER A 228 -25.92 -8.76 10.87
N VAL A 229 -25.52 -9.12 12.10
CA VAL A 229 -24.58 -10.21 12.40
C VAL A 229 -25.02 -11.50 11.69
N ARG A 230 -24.25 -11.95 10.70
CA ARG A 230 -24.25 -13.33 10.18
C ARG A 230 -22.81 -13.76 9.95
N PRO A 231 -22.42 -15.01 10.28
CA PRO A 231 -21.09 -15.53 9.95
C PRO A 231 -20.90 -15.42 8.43
N LEU A 232 -19.89 -14.66 8.00
CA LEU A 232 -19.54 -14.50 6.60
C LEU A 232 -19.10 -15.86 6.04
N LEU A 233 -20.03 -16.56 5.40
CA LEU A 233 -19.69 -17.69 4.54
C LEU A 233 -18.90 -17.14 3.34
N PRO A 234 -17.81 -17.81 2.92
CA PRO A 234 -17.04 -17.37 1.77
C PRO A 234 -17.95 -17.27 0.52
N SER A 235 -17.76 -16.21 -0.27
CA SER A 235 -18.47 -15.97 -1.53
C SER A 235 -18.48 -17.24 -2.40
N HIS A 236 -19.56 -17.46 -3.15
CA HIS A 236 -19.66 -18.59 -4.10
C HIS A 236 -18.47 -18.61 -5.08
N GLU A 237 -17.96 -17.44 -5.47
CA GLU A 237 -16.75 -17.33 -6.30
C GLU A 237 -15.48 -17.73 -5.55
N ALA A 238 -15.32 -17.30 -4.29
CA ALA A 238 -14.18 -17.68 -3.47
C ALA A 238 -14.15 -19.19 -3.20
N ARG A 239 -15.31 -19.80 -2.96
CA ARG A 239 -15.44 -21.26 -2.80
C ARG A 239 -15.10 -21.99 -4.10
N ARG A 240 -15.61 -21.52 -5.24
CA ARG A 240 -15.34 -22.13 -6.54
C ARG A 240 -13.87 -22.02 -6.94
N ASN A 241 -13.24 -20.88 -6.65
CA ASN A 241 -11.81 -20.69 -6.91
C ASN A 241 -10.94 -21.58 -6.01
N LEU A 242 -11.29 -21.71 -4.72
CA LEU A 242 -10.59 -22.63 -3.82
C LEU A 242 -10.73 -24.09 -4.29
N GLU A 243 -11.93 -24.49 -4.69
CA GLU A 243 -12.21 -25.83 -5.18
C GLU A 243 -11.52 -26.13 -6.53
N ASN A 244 -11.32 -25.12 -7.37
CA ASN A 244 -10.53 -25.24 -8.60
C ASN A 244 -9.02 -25.35 -8.29
N LEU A 245 -8.50 -24.53 -7.38
CA LEU A 245 -7.09 -24.59 -6.94
C LEU A 245 -6.75 -25.92 -6.26
N GLU A 246 -7.65 -26.46 -5.43
CA GLU A 246 -7.49 -27.77 -4.81
C GLU A 246 -7.55 -28.92 -5.83
N LYS A 247 -8.28 -28.74 -6.94
CA LYS A 247 -8.33 -29.71 -8.06
C LYS A 247 -7.11 -29.62 -8.98
N GLU A 248 -6.50 -28.43 -9.12
CA GLU A 248 -5.34 -28.18 -9.98
C GLU A 248 -3.99 -28.56 -9.34
N GLY A 249 -3.88 -28.52 -8.01
CA GLY A 249 -2.67 -28.91 -7.28
C GLY A 249 -2.18 -30.34 -7.56
N PRO A 250 -3.04 -31.37 -7.50
CA PRO A 250 -2.66 -32.75 -7.80
C PRO A 250 -2.29 -32.99 -9.27
N THR A 251 -2.85 -32.21 -10.21
CA THR A 251 -2.51 -32.32 -11.64
C THR A 251 -1.17 -31.65 -11.95
N ALA A 252 -0.89 -30.48 -11.36
CA ALA A 252 0.39 -29.80 -11.51
C ALA A 252 1.54 -30.64 -10.93
N HIS A 253 1.34 -31.27 -9.77
CA HIS A 253 2.36 -32.13 -9.17
C HIS A 253 2.70 -33.35 -10.06
N LYS A 254 1.70 -33.95 -10.70
CA LYS A 254 1.92 -35.06 -11.64
C LYS A 254 2.67 -34.60 -12.90
N GLN A 255 2.38 -33.40 -13.40
CA GLN A 255 3.09 -32.82 -14.55
C GLN A 255 4.57 -32.57 -14.22
N ASP A 256 4.87 -31.99 -13.06
CA ASP A 256 6.24 -31.78 -12.58
C ASP A 256 7.01 -33.12 -12.42
N GLU A 257 6.35 -34.16 -11.90
CA GLU A 257 6.93 -35.50 -11.80
C GLU A 257 7.22 -36.13 -13.18
N VAL A 258 6.36 -35.90 -14.17
CA VAL A 258 6.58 -36.37 -15.54
C VAL A 258 7.74 -35.61 -16.20
N GLU A 259 7.80 -34.28 -16.05
CA GLU A 259 8.89 -33.47 -16.60
C GLU A 259 10.25 -33.85 -16.01
N THR A 260 10.32 -34.13 -14.71
CA THR A 260 11.54 -34.60 -14.05
C THR A 260 11.97 -35.98 -14.57
N LEU A 261 11.03 -36.89 -14.81
CA LEU A 261 11.30 -38.20 -15.42
C LEU A 261 11.81 -38.07 -16.87
N ILE A 262 11.19 -37.21 -17.69
CA ILE A 262 11.61 -36.94 -19.08
C ILE A 262 13.02 -36.35 -19.11
N LYS A 263 13.30 -35.39 -18.22
CA LYS A 263 14.63 -34.79 -18.10
C LYS A 263 15.67 -35.83 -17.71
N SER A 264 15.35 -36.74 -16.77
CA SER A 264 16.22 -37.85 -16.41
C SER A 264 16.47 -38.80 -17.58
N LEU A 265 15.43 -39.17 -18.34
CA LEU A 265 15.53 -40.02 -19.54
C LEU A 265 16.40 -39.38 -20.63
N SER A 266 16.32 -38.05 -20.80
CA SER A 266 17.10 -37.33 -21.82
C SER A 266 18.61 -37.36 -21.58
N HIS A 267 19.04 -37.59 -20.33
CA HIS A 267 20.44 -37.66 -19.92
C HIS A 267 20.98 -39.10 -19.81
N MET A 268 20.14 -40.12 -20.01
CA MET A 268 20.53 -41.53 -19.93
C MET A 268 20.73 -42.15 -21.33
N SER A 269 21.54 -43.20 -21.39
CA SER A 269 21.72 -43.98 -22.61
C SER A 269 20.59 -45.01 -22.77
N LEU A 270 20.17 -45.29 -23.99
CA LEU A 270 19.14 -46.29 -24.31
C LEU A 270 19.51 -47.73 -23.88
N ASN A 271 20.80 -47.99 -23.64
CA ASN A 271 21.29 -49.30 -23.21
C ASN A 271 21.36 -49.44 -21.67
N ASP A 272 20.94 -48.41 -20.93
CA ASP A 272 20.89 -48.46 -19.48
C ASP A 272 19.71 -49.34 -19.02
N PRO A 273 19.92 -50.34 -18.15
CA PRO A 273 18.86 -51.22 -17.66
C PRO A 273 17.69 -50.45 -17.01
N ASP A 274 17.96 -49.30 -16.39
CA ASP A 274 16.95 -48.50 -15.69
C ASP A 274 16.14 -47.59 -16.64
N TYR A 275 16.61 -47.39 -17.88
CA TYR A 275 15.91 -46.60 -18.89
C TYR A 275 14.52 -47.15 -19.18
N SER A 276 14.42 -48.47 -19.36
CA SER A 276 13.15 -49.14 -19.68
C SER A 276 12.09 -49.00 -18.58
N LEU A 277 12.53 -48.99 -17.31
CA LEU A 277 11.66 -48.85 -16.14
C LEU A 277 11.15 -47.42 -15.98
N LEU A 278 12.03 -46.42 -16.15
CA LEU A 278 11.66 -45.01 -16.06
C LEU A 278 10.76 -44.58 -17.22
N TYR A 279 11.02 -45.11 -18.42
CA TYR A 279 10.16 -44.90 -19.59
C TYR A 279 8.74 -45.46 -19.40
N TYR A 280 8.64 -46.69 -18.89
CA TYR A 280 7.33 -47.29 -18.58
C TYR A 280 6.57 -46.51 -17.50
N ARG A 281 7.29 -45.99 -16.49
CA ARG A 281 6.70 -45.17 -15.44
C ARG A 281 6.17 -43.83 -15.97
N ALA A 282 6.92 -43.15 -16.84
CA ALA A 282 6.48 -41.90 -17.46
C ALA A 282 5.20 -42.10 -18.30
N ILE A 283 5.16 -43.14 -19.15
CA ILE A 283 3.98 -43.47 -19.97
C ILE A 283 2.74 -43.78 -19.11
N LYS A 284 2.92 -44.46 -17.98
CA LYS A 284 1.79 -44.79 -17.09
C LYS A 284 1.23 -43.56 -16.36
N MET A 285 2.04 -42.51 -16.20
CA MET A 285 1.65 -41.28 -15.50
C MET A 285 0.97 -40.26 -16.43
N ASP A 286 1.25 -40.33 -17.74
CA ASP A 286 0.61 -39.51 -18.78
C ASP A 286 -0.08 -40.40 -19.84
N PRO A 287 -1.22 -41.04 -19.48
CA PRO A 287 -2.07 -41.67 -20.48
C PRO A 287 -2.90 -40.59 -21.18
N ASP A 288 -2.76 -40.46 -22.51
CA ASP A 288 -3.59 -39.59 -23.37
C ASP A 288 -5.09 -39.59 -22.98
#